data_AF-A0A0D6AQ16-F1
#
_entry.id   AF-A0A0D6AQ16-F1
#
_cell.length_a   1.000
_cell.length_b   1.000
_cell.length_c   1.000
_cell.angle_alpha   90.00
_cell.angle_beta   90.00
_cell.angle_gamma   90.00
#
_symmetry.space_group_name_H-M   'P 1'
#
loop_
_entity.id
_entity.type
_entity.pdbx_description
1 polymer ?
#
loop_
_entity_poly.entity_id
_entity_poly.type
_entity_poly.pdbx_seq_one_letter_code
_entity_poly.pdbx_strand_id
1 'polypeptide(L)'
;MLLKDNQELQLIKNSIIEGMLDYIVNDDNPAYTKADVEEFDRILEEHLLALSKTENKNSAMKCVKMTVIKLNQLNQKAGEELIETDQREGICEYIIKAGVLLGFNNENEDITEEWREW
;
A
#
# COMPACT_ATOMS: atom_id res chain seq x y z
N MET A 1 -3.29 20.54 2.81
CA MET A 1 -3.62 19.28 3.50
C MET A 1 -2.53 18.29 3.15
N LEU A 2 -1.87 17.69 4.14
CA LEU A 2 -0.87 16.65 3.85
C LEU A 2 -1.60 15.36 3.49
N LEU A 3 -1.07 14.58 2.53
CA LEU A 3 -1.70 13.32 2.11
C LEU A 3 -1.94 12.38 3.31
N LYS A 4 -1.00 12.34 4.25
CA LYS A 4 -1.12 11.53 5.47
C LYS A 4 -2.31 11.91 6.36
N ASP A 5 -2.82 13.13 6.27
CA ASP A 5 -3.97 13.58 7.07
C ASP A 5 -5.29 13.41 6.30
N ASN A 6 -5.26 12.80 5.11
CA ASN A 6 -6.46 12.55 4.31
C ASN A 6 -7.31 11.42 4.90
N GLN A 7 -8.54 11.76 5.26
CA GLN A 7 -9.46 10.85 5.94
C GLN A 7 -9.76 9.60 5.11
N GLU A 8 -9.91 9.72 3.79
CA GLU A 8 -10.19 8.59 2.92
C GLU A 8 -8.99 7.65 2.83
N LEU A 9 -7.78 8.20 2.64
CA LEU A 9 -6.54 7.41 2.68
C LEU A 9 -6.35 6.72 4.04
N GLN A 10 -6.69 7.38 5.15
CA GLN A 10 -6.61 6.77 6.48
C GLN A 10 -7.64 5.64 6.66
N LEU A 11 -8.86 5.80 6.16
CA LEU A 11 -9.89 4.75 6.23
C LEU A 11 -9.48 3.51 5.42
N ILE A 12 -8.98 3.70 4.20
CA ILE A 12 -8.47 2.60 3.36
C ILE A 12 -7.33 1.88 4.09
N LYS A 13 -6.32 2.63 4.57
CA LYS A 13 -5.18 2.05 5.30
C LYS A 13 -5.62 1.26 6.53
N ASN A 14 -6.50 1.83 7.35
CA ASN A 14 -6.97 1.18 8.57
C ASN A 14 -7.75 -0.11 8.25
N SER A 15 -8.60 -0.09 7.22
CA SER A 15 -9.34 -1.29 6.79
C SER A 15 -8.40 -2.43 6.40
N ILE A 16 -7.32 -2.13 5.68
CA ILE A 16 -6.31 -3.13 5.27
C ILE A 16 -5.61 -3.71 6.51
N ILE A 17 -5.14 -2.83 7.40
CA ILE A 17 -4.41 -3.22 8.62
C ILE A 17 -5.31 -4.02 9.57
N GLU A 18 -6.58 -3.63 9.73
CA GLU A 18 -7.54 -4.37 10.54
C GLU A 18 -7.71 -5.79 10.03
N GLY A 19 -7.84 -5.99 8.71
CA GLY A 19 -7.91 -7.33 8.11
C GLY A 19 -6.65 -8.17 8.36
N MET A 20 -5.45 -7.57 8.23
CA MET A 20 -4.19 -8.26 8.50
C MET A 20 -4.05 -8.65 9.98
N LEU A 21 -4.46 -7.77 10.90
CA LEU A 21 -4.40 -8.04 12.33
C LEU A 21 -5.44 -9.07 12.76
N ASP A 22 -6.62 -9.08 12.14
CA ASP A 22 -7.66 -10.07 12.39
C ASP A 22 -7.19 -11.49 11.99
N TYR A 23 -6.53 -11.63 10.83
CA TYR A 23 -5.90 -12.90 10.45
C TYR A 23 -4.90 -13.40 11.52
N ILE A 24 -3.99 -12.54 12.00
CA ILE A 24 -3.01 -12.90 13.03
C ILE A 24 -3.70 -13.36 14.33
N VAL A 25 -4.83 -12.76 14.70
CA VAL A 25 -5.54 -13.08 15.94
C VAL A 25 -6.34 -14.38 15.83
N ASN A 26 -6.83 -14.71 14.63
CA ASN A 26 -7.72 -15.85 14.39
C ASN A 26 -7.00 -17.11 13.88
N ASP A 27 -5.70 -17.04 13.57
CA ASP A 27 -4.88 -18.19 13.20
C ASP A 27 -3.94 -18.62 14.34
N ASP A 28 -3.90 -19.92 14.65
CA ASP A 28 -3.03 -20.48 15.69
C ASP A 28 -1.53 -20.47 15.29
N ASN A 29 -1.24 -20.37 13.99
CA ASN A 29 0.11 -20.31 13.43
C ASN A 29 0.12 -19.42 12.16
N PRO A 30 -0.03 -18.09 12.32
CA PRO A 30 -0.13 -17.16 11.19
C PRO A 30 1.19 -17.12 10.42
N ALA A 31 1.10 -17.00 9.09
CA ALA A 31 2.25 -16.96 8.20
C ALA A 31 3.11 -15.69 8.35
N TYR A 32 2.54 -14.64 8.93
CA TYR A 32 3.22 -13.37 9.22
C TYR A 32 2.85 -12.84 10.61
N THR A 33 3.59 -11.84 11.04
CA THR A 33 3.54 -11.29 12.40
C THR A 33 3.07 -9.84 12.40
N LYS A 34 2.80 -9.31 13.60
CA LYS A 34 2.52 -7.88 13.77
C LYS A 34 3.68 -6.99 13.31
N ALA A 35 4.92 -7.47 13.39
CA ALA A 35 6.07 -6.72 12.90
C ALA A 35 6.07 -6.56 11.38
N ASP A 36 5.56 -7.58 10.65
CA ASP A 36 5.37 -7.50 9.20
C ASP A 36 4.26 -6.51 8.84
N VAL A 37 3.17 -6.48 9.62
CA VAL A 37 2.10 -5.46 9.46
C VAL A 37 2.60 -4.04 9.76
N GLU A 38 3.46 -3.87 10.76
CA GLU A 38 4.11 -2.59 11.02
C GLU A 38 5.07 -2.18 9.89
N GLU A 39 5.78 -3.12 9.26
CA GLU A 39 6.60 -2.84 8.08
C GLU A 39 5.73 -2.44 6.88
N PHE A 40 4.61 -3.14 6.66
CA PHE A 40 3.60 -2.80 5.67
C PHE A 40 3.09 -1.37 5.85
N ASP A 41 2.66 -1.02 7.07
CA ASP A 41 2.17 0.34 7.38
C ASP A 41 3.24 1.40 7.10
N ARG A 42 4.49 1.16 7.53
CA ARG A 42 5.61 2.05 7.24
C ARG A 42 5.83 2.23 5.74
N ILE A 43 5.70 1.19 4.92
CA ILE A 43 5.86 1.29 3.45
C ILE A 43 4.78 2.21 2.86
N LEU A 44 3.54 2.14 3.35
CA LEU A 44 2.45 3.03 2.91
C LEU A 44 2.68 4.49 3.35
N GLU A 45 3.16 4.71 4.57
CA GLU A 45 3.51 6.06 5.03
C GLU A 45 4.69 6.67 4.27
N GLU A 46 5.72 5.86 4.02
CA GLU A 46 6.85 6.23 3.16
C GLU A 46 6.41 6.58 1.75
N HIS A 47 5.42 5.85 1.21
CA HIS A 47 4.83 6.15 -0.09
C HIS A 47 4.23 7.56 -0.12
N LEU A 48 3.33 7.90 0.81
CA LEU A 48 2.71 9.23 0.85
C LEU A 48 3.76 10.34 1.03
N LEU A 49 4.75 10.11 1.91
CA LEU A 49 5.82 11.07 2.13
C LEU A 49 6.67 11.28 0.88
N ALA A 50 7.04 10.21 0.18
CA ALA A 50 7.81 10.28 -1.05
C ALA A 50 7.01 10.95 -2.18
N LEU A 51 5.76 10.53 -2.37
CA LEU A 51 4.87 11.04 -3.41
C LEU A 51 4.62 12.54 -3.23
N SER A 52 4.41 13.00 -1.99
CA SER A 52 4.20 14.43 -1.67
C SER A 52 5.38 15.34 -2.01
N LYS A 53 6.59 14.76 -2.20
CA LYS A 53 7.81 15.49 -2.58
C LYS A 53 8.09 15.44 -4.08
N THR A 54 7.26 14.76 -4.87
CA THR A 54 7.43 14.69 -6.32
C THR A 54 6.78 15.90 -7.00
N GLU A 55 7.38 16.35 -8.11
CA GLU A 55 6.91 17.53 -8.85
C GLU A 55 6.26 17.18 -10.19
N ASN A 56 6.35 15.92 -10.62
CA ASN A 56 5.89 15.49 -11.93
C ASN A 56 5.52 14.01 -11.96
N LYS A 57 4.66 13.65 -12.92
CA LYS A 57 4.16 12.28 -13.14
C LYS A 57 5.30 11.25 -13.21
N ASN A 58 6.39 11.54 -13.92
CA ASN A 58 7.49 10.58 -14.06
C ASN A 58 8.15 10.23 -12.72
N SER A 59 8.32 11.22 -11.83
CA SER A 59 8.88 10.99 -10.50
C SER A 59 7.87 10.27 -9.59
N ALA A 60 6.58 10.62 -9.71
CA ALA A 60 5.50 9.94 -9.02
C ALA A 60 5.41 8.44 -9.40
N MET A 61 5.50 8.09 -10.69
CA MET A 61 5.48 6.69 -11.13
C MET A 61 6.69 5.89 -10.61
N LYS A 62 7.85 6.53 -10.45
CA LYS A 62 9.00 5.89 -9.77
C LYS A 62 8.70 5.61 -8.30
N CYS A 63 8.04 6.54 -7.59
CA CYS A 63 7.59 6.31 -6.22
C CYS A 63 6.62 5.12 -6.14
N VAL A 64 5.63 5.07 -7.04
CA VAL A 64 4.66 3.96 -7.12
C VAL A 64 5.40 2.63 -7.33
N LYS A 65 6.26 2.55 -8.35
CA LYS A 65 7.07 1.36 -8.63
C LYS A 65 7.86 0.88 -7.41
N MET A 66 8.56 1.80 -6.73
CA MET A 66 9.34 1.44 -5.55
C MET A 66 8.46 0.92 -4.41
N THR A 67 7.29 1.53 -4.19
CA THR A 67 6.32 1.07 -3.19
C THR A 67 5.83 -0.33 -3.51
N VAL A 68 5.41 -0.58 -4.76
CA VAL A 68 4.92 -1.89 -5.19
C VAL A 68 6.02 -2.95 -5.03
N ILE A 69 7.25 -2.68 -5.45
CA ILE A 69 8.37 -3.62 -5.28
C ILE A 69 8.65 -3.93 -3.80
N LYS A 70 8.59 -2.94 -2.90
CA LYS A 70 8.78 -3.17 -1.46
C LYS A 70 7.69 -4.07 -0.89
N LEU A 71 6.45 -3.87 -1.32
CA LEU A 71 5.32 -4.72 -0.92
C LEU A 71 5.49 -6.16 -1.46
N ASN A 72 6.02 -6.35 -2.68
CA ASN A 72 6.25 -7.69 -3.27
C ASN A 72 7.25 -8.43 -2.38
N GLN A 73 8.34 -7.74 -2.04
CA GLN A 73 9.41 -8.29 -1.20
C GLN A 73 8.91 -8.62 0.21
N LEU A 74 8.04 -7.79 0.79
CA LEU A 74 7.46 -8.07 2.09
C LEU A 74 6.51 -9.27 2.03
N ASN A 75 5.66 -9.34 1.00
CA ASN A 75 4.76 -10.49 0.80
C ASN A 75 5.54 -11.79 0.65
N GLN A 76 6.59 -11.79 -0.17
CA GLN A 76 7.46 -12.94 -0.38
C GLN A 76 8.14 -13.41 0.91
N LYS A 77 8.61 -12.48 1.76
CA LYS A 77 9.19 -12.84 3.07
C LYS A 77 8.16 -13.49 3.99
N ALA A 78 6.89 -13.11 3.85
CA ALA A 78 5.75 -13.66 4.57
C ALA A 78 5.14 -14.91 3.89
N GLY A 79 5.88 -15.58 2.98
CA GLY A 79 5.40 -16.80 2.32
C GLY A 79 4.29 -16.57 1.29
N GLU A 80 4.15 -15.35 0.79
CA GLU A 80 3.09 -14.87 -0.11
C GLU A 80 1.69 -14.77 0.53
N GLU A 81 1.58 -14.91 1.86
CA GLU A 81 0.29 -14.92 2.59
C GLU A 81 -0.08 -13.56 3.23
N LEU A 82 0.77 -12.53 3.13
CA LEU A 82 0.49 -11.22 3.72
C LEU A 82 -0.52 -10.41 2.91
N ILE A 83 -0.49 -10.50 1.57
CA ILE A 83 -1.29 -9.70 0.65
C ILE A 83 -2.30 -10.59 -0.09
N GLU A 84 -3.43 -10.83 0.58
CA GLU A 84 -4.59 -11.54 0.05
C GLU A 84 -5.53 -10.63 -0.75
N THR A 85 -6.54 -11.21 -1.41
CA THR A 85 -7.45 -10.52 -2.34
C THR A 85 -7.98 -9.19 -1.79
N ASP A 86 -8.43 -9.15 -0.53
CA ASP A 86 -8.99 -7.95 0.08
C ASP A 86 -7.94 -6.86 0.32
N GLN A 87 -6.73 -7.25 0.76
CA GLN A 87 -5.60 -6.32 0.92
C GLN A 87 -5.16 -5.76 -0.44
N ARG A 88 -5.21 -6.55 -1.51
CA ARG A 88 -4.81 -6.13 -2.87
C ARG A 88 -5.65 -4.95 -3.35
N GLU A 89 -6.96 -5.06 -3.22
CA GLU A 89 -7.89 -4.01 -3.64
C GLU A 89 -7.62 -2.71 -2.87
N GLY A 90 -7.50 -2.81 -1.54
CA GLY A 90 -7.19 -1.66 -0.70
C GLY A 90 -5.83 -1.02 -1.00
N ILE A 91 -4.78 -1.80 -1.25
CA ILE A 91 -3.45 -1.28 -1.61
C ILE A 91 -3.52 -0.48 -2.93
N CYS A 92 -4.19 -1.03 -3.94
CA CYS A 92 -4.31 -0.38 -5.23
C CYS A 92 -5.11 0.92 -5.09
N GLU A 93 -6.25 0.88 -4.40
CA GLU A 93 -7.07 2.05 -4.13
C GLU A 93 -6.26 3.14 -3.40
N TYR A 94 -5.51 2.77 -2.35
CA TYR A 94 -4.68 3.70 -1.58
C TYR A 94 -3.65 4.43 -2.45
N ILE A 95 -2.90 3.69 -3.27
CA ILE A 95 -1.83 4.25 -4.12
C ILE A 95 -2.43 5.10 -5.25
N ILE A 96 -3.48 4.60 -5.93
CA ILE A 96 -4.16 5.31 -7.02
C ILE A 96 -4.76 6.62 -6.49
N LYS A 97 -5.46 6.57 -5.35
CA LYS A 97 -6.09 7.75 -4.75
C LYS A 97 -5.06 8.80 -4.34
N ALA A 98 -3.93 8.38 -3.75
CA ALA A 98 -2.86 9.31 -3.38
C ALA A 98 -2.30 10.06 -4.60
N GLY A 99 -2.12 9.37 -5.73
CA GLY A 99 -1.68 9.98 -6.98
C GLY A 99 -2.74 10.90 -7.62
N VAL A 100 -4.03 10.53 -7.57
CA VAL A 100 -5.15 11.37 -8.02
C VAL A 100 -5.20 12.69 -7.25
N LEU A 101 -5.05 12.63 -5.92
CA LEU A 101 -5.08 13.82 -5.06
C LEU A 101 -3.95 14.82 -5.39
N LEU A 102 -2.86 14.36 -6.02
CA LEU A 102 -1.76 15.19 -6.49
C LEU A 102 -1.79 15.45 -8.01
N GLY A 103 -2.76 14.92 -8.73
CA GLY A 103 -2.92 15.10 -10.18
C GLY A 103 -1.91 14.31 -11.04
N PHE A 104 -1.36 13.20 -10.53
CA PHE A 104 -0.38 12.39 -11.27
C PHE A 104 -0.98 11.26 -12.12
N ASN A 105 -2.23 10.88 -11.85
CA ASN A 105 -2.98 9.87 -12.58
C ASN A 105 -4.49 10.16 -12.50
N ASN A 106 -5.27 9.40 -13.26
CA ASN A 106 -6.73 9.42 -13.18
C ASN A 106 -7.24 8.31 -12.24
N GLU A 107 -8.48 8.45 -11.74
CA GLU A 107 -9.10 7.44 -10.86
C GLU A 107 -9.21 6.04 -11.49
N ASN A 108 -9.37 5.97 -12.81
CA ASN A 108 -9.49 4.71 -13.55
C ASN A 108 -8.15 4.20 -14.12
N GLU A 109 -7.02 4.85 -13.81
CA GLU A 109 -5.69 4.45 -14.25
C GLU A 109 -5.03 3.62 -13.14
N ASP A 110 -4.98 2.31 -13.30
CA ASP A 110 -4.23 1.44 -12.39
C ASP A 110 -2.72 1.59 -12.64
N ILE A 111 -2.13 2.54 -11.92
CA ILE A 111 -0.70 2.82 -11.96
C ILE A 111 0.16 1.77 -11.24
N THR A 112 -0.45 0.73 -10.63
CA THR A 112 0.27 -0.30 -9.87
C THR A 112 0.49 -1.57 -10.69
N GLU A 113 -0.40 -1.87 -11.64
CA GLU A 113 -0.51 -3.12 -12.39
C GLU A 113 0.83 -3.64 -12.94
N GLU A 114 1.65 -2.77 -13.54
CA GLU A 114 2.90 -3.17 -14.22
C GLU A 114 3.91 -3.89 -13.30
N TRP A 115 3.86 -3.63 -11.98
CA TRP A 115 4.88 -4.11 -11.05
C TRP A 115 4.35 -5.07 -9.97
N ARG A 116 3.04 -5.35 -9.95
CA ARG A 116 2.44 -6.26 -8.95
C ARG A 116 2.80 -7.72 -9.28
N GLU A 117 3.26 -8.46 -8.27
CA GLU A 117 3.55 -9.90 -8.37
C GLU A 117 2.63 -10.76 -7.49
N TRP A 118 1.94 -10.15 -6.52
CA TRP A 118 1.02 -10.84 -5.61
C TRP A 118 -0.34 -11.08 -6.26
#